data_AF-A0AAJ1E3F3-F1
#
_entry.id   AF-A0AAJ1E3F3-F1
#
_cell.length_a   1.000
_cell.length_b   1.000
_cell.length_c   1.000
_cell.angle_alpha   90.00
_cell.angle_beta   90.00
_cell.angle_gamma   90.00
#
_symmetry.space_group_name_H-M   'P 1'
#
loop_
_entity.id
_entity.type
_entity.pdbx_description
1 polymer ?
#
loop_
_entity_poly.entity_id
_entity_poly.type
_entity_poly.pdbx_seq_one_letter_code
_entity_poly.pdbx_strand_id
1 'polypeptide(L)'
;MGEGIASAQFICALDGDYDFSVEHEIGRSAYGRIQADAAQANQPTSIFFTEAFLSETLDKGQSRRDLSVEELNALLANKKTIPCKALITAYGYKPYYSNSMQLPVADLLREINKPIAP
;
A
#
# COMPACT_ATOMS: atom_id res chain seq x y z
N MET A 1 17.03 6.73 -2.81
CA MET A 1 16.89 5.45 -3.55
C MET A 1 18.19 5.22 -4.30
N GLY A 2 18.79 4.03 -4.19
CA GLY A 2 20.10 3.74 -4.79
C GLY A 2 20.04 3.45 -6.29
N GLU A 3 21.20 3.47 -6.96
CA GLU A 3 21.34 3.07 -8.36
C GLU A 3 20.82 1.64 -8.57
N GLY A 4 19.97 1.43 -9.58
CA GLY A 4 19.46 0.11 -9.99
C GLY A 4 18.05 -0.27 -9.50
N ILE A 5 17.46 0.47 -8.55
CA ILE A 5 16.05 0.28 -8.17
C ILE A 5 15.13 0.84 -9.26
N ALA A 6 14.24 0.00 -9.79
CA ALA A 6 13.22 0.38 -10.75
C ALA A 6 11.96 0.92 -10.05
N SER A 7 11.50 0.27 -8.97
CA SER A 7 10.41 0.78 -8.13
C SER A 7 10.47 0.25 -6.70
N ALA A 8 9.92 1.01 -5.76
CA ALA A 8 9.69 0.57 -4.38
C ALA A 8 8.28 1.03 -3.97
N GLN A 9 7.41 0.06 -3.73
CA GLN A 9 5.99 0.29 -3.50
C GLN A 9 5.53 -0.43 -2.24
N PHE A 10 4.65 0.20 -1.50
CA PHE A 10 3.91 -0.42 -0.42
C PHE A 10 2.52 -0.73 -0.95
N ILE A 11 2.07 -1.97 -0.79
CA ILE A 11 0.77 -2.42 -1.28
C ILE A 11 0.06 -3.22 -0.20
N CYS A 12 -1.23 -2.96 -0.02
CA CYS A 12 -2.13 -3.68 0.87
C CYS A 12 -3.32 -4.22 0.10
N ALA A 13 -3.76 -5.42 0.45
CA ALA A 13 -5.02 -5.98 -0.03
C ALA A 13 -6.16 -5.52 0.88
N LEU A 14 -7.04 -4.66 0.36
CA LEU A 14 -8.20 -4.18 1.11
C LEU A 14 -9.31 -5.23 1.16
N ASP A 15 -9.35 -6.13 0.16
CA ASP A 15 -10.29 -7.23 0.11
C ASP A 15 -9.62 -8.62 0.09
N GLY A 16 -10.36 -9.69 -0.21
CA GLY A 16 -9.89 -11.08 -0.19
C GLY A 16 -8.85 -11.47 -1.25
N ASP A 17 -8.36 -10.52 -2.05
CA ASP A 17 -7.37 -10.75 -3.10
C ASP A 17 -5.95 -10.53 -2.54
N TYR A 18 -5.30 -11.63 -2.15
CA TYR A 18 -4.01 -11.63 -1.46
C TYR A 18 -2.83 -12.04 -2.34
N ASP A 19 -3.00 -12.04 -3.66
CA ASP A 19 -1.88 -12.26 -4.58
C ASP A 19 -1.13 -10.94 -4.78
N PHE A 20 0.09 -10.88 -4.26
CA PHE A 20 0.96 -9.69 -4.35
C PHE A 20 1.96 -9.79 -5.50
N SER A 21 1.87 -10.80 -6.36
CA SER A 21 2.80 -11.00 -7.46
C SER A 21 2.74 -9.84 -8.44
N VAL A 22 3.89 -9.42 -8.98
CA VAL A 22 3.96 -8.29 -9.94
C VAL A 22 3.11 -8.46 -11.20
N GLU A 23 2.77 -9.70 -11.57
CA GLU A 23 1.94 -10.02 -12.74
C GLU A 23 0.44 -10.00 -12.42
N HIS A 24 0.08 -9.94 -11.14
CA HIS A 24 -1.29 -9.90 -10.67
C HIS A 24 -1.64 -8.50 -10.19
N GLU A 25 -2.87 -8.08 -10.47
CA GLU A 25 -3.36 -6.80 -9.99
C GLU A 25 -4.47 -7.00 -8.97
N ILE A 26 -4.21 -6.50 -7.77
CA ILE A 26 -5.16 -6.59 -6.66
C ILE A 26 -6.37 -5.72 -6.97
N GLY A 27 -7.56 -6.34 -6.95
CA GLY A 27 -8.81 -5.66 -7.30
C GLY A 27 -9.13 -4.45 -6.44
N ARG A 28 -8.97 -4.56 -5.11
CA ARG A 28 -9.11 -3.43 -4.17
C ARG A 28 -7.87 -3.34 -3.30
N SER A 29 -7.11 -2.27 -3.47
CA SER A 29 -5.81 -2.13 -2.82
C SER A 29 -5.59 -0.74 -2.26
N ALA A 30 -4.76 -0.68 -1.22
CA ALA A 30 -4.07 0.55 -0.87
C ALA A 30 -2.64 0.45 -1.38
N TYR A 31 -2.20 1.40 -2.20
CA TYR A 31 -0.85 1.36 -2.76
C TYR A 31 -0.21 2.74 -2.78
N GLY A 32 1.11 2.77 -2.59
CA GLY A 32 1.87 4.00 -2.58
C GLY A 32 3.35 3.78 -2.76
N ARG A 33 4.08 4.85 -3.07
CA ARG A 33 5.54 4.79 -3.22
C ARG A 33 6.20 4.85 -1.85
N ILE A 34 7.10 3.91 -1.58
CA ILE A 34 7.93 3.93 -0.37
C ILE A 34 8.99 5.02 -0.51
N GLN A 35 9.06 5.88 0.49
CA GLN A 35 10.03 6.97 0.58
C GLN A 35 10.82 6.82 1.87
N ALA A 36 12.12 7.10 1.82
CA ALA A 36 12.94 7.15 3.02
C ALA A 36 12.77 8.51 3.70
N ASP A 37 12.67 8.51 5.03
CA ASP A 37 12.74 9.75 5.79
C ASP A 37 14.17 10.32 5.74
N ALA A 38 14.36 11.34 4.90
CA ALA A 38 15.65 11.99 4.70
C ALA A 38 16.19 12.64 5.99
N ALA A 39 15.31 13.03 6.92
CA ALA A 39 15.73 13.58 8.22
C ALA A 39 16.40 12.54 9.11
N GLN A 40 16.27 11.24 8.78
CA GLN A 40 16.82 10.12 9.55
C GLN A 40 17.90 9.34 8.80
N ALA A 41 18.44 9.88 7.70
CA ALA A 41 19.43 9.20 6.87
C ALA A 41 20.70 8.75 7.61
N ASN A 42 21.03 9.39 8.75
CA ASN A 42 22.20 9.08 9.58
C ASN A 42 21.86 8.35 10.90
N GLN A 43 20.62 7.91 11.08
CA GLN A 43 20.21 7.14 12.26
C GLN A 43 20.39 5.64 12.01
N PRO A 44 20.65 4.84 13.08
CA PRO A 44 20.82 3.39 12.94
C PRO A 44 19.54 2.68 12.47
N THR A 45 18.39 3.32 12.66
CA THR A 45 17.09 2.82 12.19
C THR A 45 16.63 3.62 10.99
N SER A 46 16.47 2.96 9.84
CA SER A 46 15.88 3.58 8.65
C SER A 46 14.37 3.64 8.80
N ILE A 47 13.81 4.85 8.80
CA ILE A 47 12.36 5.06 8.75
C ILE A 47 11.91 5.31 7.31
N PHE A 48 10.81 4.68 6.95
CA PHE A 48 10.18 4.82 5.64
C PHE A 48 8.72 5.22 5.81
N PHE A 49 8.21 5.98 4.85
CA PHE A 49 6.81 6.38 4.79
C PHE A 49 6.27 6.20 3.36
N THR A 50 4.95 6.21 3.25
CA THR A 50 4.25 6.16 1.95
C THR A 50 3.00 7.01 2.04
N GLU A 51 2.66 7.65 0.94
CA GLU A 51 1.33 8.22 0.71
C GLU A 51 0.59 7.21 -0.15
N ALA A 52 -0.51 6.67 0.37
CA ALA A 52 -1.21 5.55 -0.25
C ALA A 52 -2.56 5.99 -0.81
N PHE A 53 -2.82 5.61 -2.06
CA PHE A 53 -4.14 5.71 -2.69
C PHE A 53 -4.92 4.45 -2.34
N LEU A 54 -6.17 4.61 -1.91
CA LEU A 54 -7.08 3.49 -1.67
C LEU A 54 -8.03 3.38 -2.86
N SER A 55 -7.80 2.40 -3.72
CA SER A 55 -8.46 2.34 -5.02
C SER A 55 -9.08 0.98 -5.32
N GLU A 56 -9.98 0.99 -6.27
CA GLU A 56 -10.45 -0.18 -6.99
C GLU A 56 -9.92 -0.16 -8.40
N THR A 57 -9.40 -1.31 -8.82
CA THR A 57 -8.97 -1.58 -10.18
C THR A 57 -10.15 -2.04 -11.01
N LEU A 58 -10.31 -1.44 -12.18
CA LEU A 58 -11.37 -1.76 -13.14
C LEU A 58 -10.75 -2.28 -14.45
N ASP A 59 -11.57 -2.88 -15.30
CA ASP A 59 -11.18 -3.28 -16.67
C ASP A 59 -9.92 -4.16 -16.75
N LYS A 60 -9.71 -5.05 -15.77
CA LYS A 60 -8.50 -5.89 -15.64
C LYS A 60 -7.20 -5.07 -15.62
N GLY A 61 -7.24 -3.87 -15.04
CA GLY A 61 -6.06 -3.03 -14.84
C GLY A 61 -5.85 -1.89 -15.78
N GLN A 62 -6.80 -1.66 -16.69
CA GLN A 62 -6.69 -0.52 -17.58
C GLN A 62 -7.08 0.79 -16.91
N SER A 63 -7.85 0.73 -15.83
CA SER A 63 -8.26 1.94 -15.10
C SER A 63 -8.35 1.68 -13.60
N ARG A 64 -8.25 2.77 -12.83
CA ARG A 64 -8.41 2.77 -11.37
C ARG A 64 -9.31 3.92 -10.95
N ARG A 65 -10.08 3.72 -9.89
CA ARG A 65 -10.86 4.75 -9.23
C ARG A 65 -10.59 4.75 -7.73
N ASP A 66 -10.56 5.93 -7.12
CA ASP A 66 -10.47 6.04 -5.67
C ASP A 66 -11.77 5.56 -5.02
N LEU A 67 -11.63 4.80 -3.94
CA LEU A 67 -12.77 4.34 -3.14
C LEU A 67 -13.27 5.47 -2.25
N SER A 68 -14.58 5.68 -2.20
CA SER A 68 -15.19 6.64 -1.29
C SER A 68 -15.03 6.21 0.18
N VAL A 69 -15.17 7.17 1.11
CA VAL A 69 -15.15 6.89 2.55
C VAL A 69 -16.22 5.87 2.94
N GLU A 70 -17.41 5.92 2.34
CA GLU A 70 -18.50 4.97 2.61
C GLU A 70 -18.14 3.56 2.13
N GLU A 71 -17.60 3.42 0.91
CA GLU A 71 -17.13 2.14 0.39
C GLU A 71 -16.00 1.55 1.25
N LEU A 72 -15.05 2.39 1.68
CA LEU A 72 -13.95 1.97 2.56
C LEU A 72 -14.44 1.50 3.92
N ASN A 73 -15.36 2.24 4.55
CA ASN A 73 -15.96 1.84 5.82
C ASN A 73 -16.68 0.48 5.69
N ALA A 74 -17.48 0.29 4.64
CA ALA A 74 -18.19 -0.96 4.40
C ALA A 74 -17.23 -2.13 4.14
N LEU A 75 -16.21 -1.91 3.32
CA LEU A 75 -15.21 -2.91 2.97
C LEU A 75 -14.40 -3.39 4.19
N LEU A 76 -14.09 -2.46 5.10
CA LEU A 76 -13.20 -2.70 6.23
C LEU A 76 -13.94 -3.07 7.52
N ALA A 77 -15.26 -2.86 7.61
CA ALA A 77 -16.05 -3.02 8.85
C ALA A 77 -15.84 -4.35 9.60
N ASN A 78 -15.63 -5.45 8.86
CA ASN A 78 -15.49 -6.79 9.43
C ASN A 78 -14.03 -7.29 9.49
N LYS A 79 -13.06 -6.43 9.17
CA LYS A 79 -11.64 -6.78 9.13
C LYS A 79 -10.93 -6.20 10.35
N LYS A 80 -10.12 -7.02 11.03
CA LYS A 80 -9.26 -6.54 12.13
C LYS A 80 -7.94 -5.98 11.60
N THR A 81 -7.40 -6.65 10.59
CA THR A 81 -6.13 -6.31 9.95
C THR A 81 -6.22 -6.57 8.45
N ILE A 82 -5.44 -5.84 7.66
CA ILE A 82 -5.23 -6.12 6.24
C ILE A 82 -3.76 -6.48 5.98
N PRO A 83 -3.48 -7.47 5.11
CA PRO A 83 -2.12 -7.82 4.76
C PRO A 83 -1.53 -6.78 3.79
N CYS A 84 -0.28 -6.41 4.03
CA CYS A 84 0.49 -5.48 3.23
C CYS A 84 1.90 -5.99 2.99
N LYS A 85 2.53 -5.58 1.89
CA LYS A 85 3.92 -5.89 1.55
C LYS A 85 4.64 -4.68 0.96
N ALA A 86 5.94 -4.61 1.21
CA ALA A 86 6.84 -3.83 0.41
C ALA A 86 7.28 -4.65 -0.81
N LEU A 87 7.06 -4.10 -1.99
CA LEU A 87 7.46 -4.63 -3.28
C LEU A 87 8.57 -3.76 -3.85
N ILE A 88 9.74 -4.35 -4.09
CA ILE A 88 10.89 -3.65 -4.66
C ILE A 88 11.29 -4.37 -5.95
N THR A 89 11.32 -3.63 -7.05
CA THR A 89 11.84 -4.12 -8.33
C THR A 89 13.16 -3.42 -8.64
N ALA A 90 14.13 -4.18 -9.14
CA ALA A 90 15.44 -3.68 -9.54
C ALA A 90 15.81 -4.28 -10.90
N TYR A 91 16.49 -3.51 -11.73
CA TYR A 91 16.87 -3.96 -13.07
C TYR A 91 17.82 -5.17 -12.99
N GLY A 92 17.49 -6.24 -13.72
CA GLY A 92 18.30 -7.47 -13.75
C GLY A 92 18.07 -8.42 -12.56
N TYR A 93 17.13 -8.13 -11.67
CA TYR A 93 16.82 -8.98 -10.51
C TYR A 93 15.33 -9.34 -10.45
N LYS A 94 15.02 -10.48 -9.81
CA LYS A 94 13.63 -10.85 -9.50
C LYS A 94 13.04 -9.83 -8.51
N PRO A 95 11.74 -9.55 -8.58
CA PRO A 95 11.07 -8.71 -7.60
C PRO A 95 11.28 -9.24 -6.19
N TYR A 96 11.62 -8.33 -5.28
CA TYR A 96 11.68 -8.61 -3.85
C TYR A 96 10.32 -8.27 -3.23
N TYR A 97 9.83 -9.17 -2.38
CA TYR A 97 8.64 -8.97 -1.57
C TYR A 97 9.02 -9.11 -0.11
N SER A 98 8.60 -8.17 0.73
CA SER A 98 8.71 -8.34 2.17
C SER A 98 7.81 -9.47 2.68
N ASN A 99 8.04 -9.86 3.93
CA ASN A 99 7.04 -10.59 4.70
C ASN A 99 5.72 -9.80 4.76
N SER A 100 4.61 -10.52 4.95
CA SER A 100 3.31 -9.90 5.14
C SER A 100 3.29 -9.11 6.45
N MET A 101 2.93 -7.84 6.37
CA MET A 101 2.69 -6.95 7.49
C MET A 101 1.18 -6.83 7.68
N GLN A 102 0.72 -6.93 8.93
CA GLN A 102 -0.70 -6.82 9.25
C GLN A 102 -1.00 -5.38 9.69
N LEU A 103 -1.59 -4.58 8.81
CA LEU A 103 -1.98 -3.22 9.14
C LEU A 103 -3.30 -3.24 9.94
N PRO A 104 -3.34 -2.66 11.16
CA PRO A 104 -4.58 -2.58 11.93
C PRO A 104 -5.63 -1.73 11.23
N VAL A 105 -6.81 -2.30 11.02
CA VAL A 105 -7.92 -1.60 10.34
C VAL A 105 -8.45 -0.44 11.18
N ALA A 106 -8.42 -0.54 12.50
CA ALA A 106 -8.84 0.52 13.40
C ALA A 106 -8.05 1.82 13.18
N ASP A 107 -6.73 1.74 12.99
CA ASP A 107 -5.90 2.91 12.71
C ASP A 107 -6.19 3.49 11.32
N LEU A 108 -6.39 2.62 10.33
CA LEU A 108 -6.74 3.04 8.97
C LEU A 108 -8.10 3.77 8.93
N LEU A 109 -9.13 3.20 9.58
CA LEU A 109 -10.45 3.81 9.68
C LEU A 109 -10.44 5.13 10.44
N ARG A 110 -9.55 5.28 11.45
CA ARG A 110 -9.38 6.56 12.15
C ARG A 110 -8.90 7.65 11.20
N GLU A 111 -7.93 7.36 10.34
CA GLU A 111 -7.41 8.36 9.39
C GLU A 111 -8.38 8.63 8.23
N ILE A 112 -9.07 7.61 7.71
CA ILE A 112 -10.08 7.77 6.64
C ILE A 112 -11.23 8.67 7.08
N ASN A 113 -11.68 8.52 8.34
CA ASN A 113 -12.82 9.27 8.88
C ASN A 113 -12.40 10.58 9.57
N LYS A 114 -11.13 10.98 9.44
CA LYS A 114 -10.66 12.24 10.02
C LYS A 114 -11.33 13.41 9.29
N PRO A 115 -11.94 14.36 10.03
CA PRO A 115 -12.54 15.53 9.38
C PRO A 115 -11.47 16.30 8.61
N ILE A 116 -11.75 16.63 7.36
CA ILE A 116 -10.92 17.55 6.58
C ILE A 116 -11.03 18.90 7.29
N ALA A 117 -9.89 19.40 7.79
CA ALA A 117 -9.86 20.73 8.42
C ALA A 117 -10.28 21.78 7.38
N PRO A 118 -11.12 22.77 7.75
CA PRO A 118 -11.60 23.82 6.86
C PRO A 118 -10.48 24.74 6.35
#